data_AF-A0A1B3MZL3-F1
#
_entry.id   AF-A0A1B3MZL3-F1
#
_cell.length_a   1.000
_cell.length_b   1.000
_cell.length_c   1.000
_cell.angle_alpha   90.00
_cell.angle_beta   90.00
_cell.angle_gamma   90.00
#
_symmetry.space_group_name_H-M   'P 1'
#
loop_
_entity.id
_entity.type
_entity.pdbx_description
1 polymer ?
#
loop_
_entity_poly.entity_id
_entity_poly.type
_entity_poly.pdbx_seq_one_letter_code
_entity_poly.pdbx_strand_id
1 'polypeptide(L)'
;MAEGLRDDREDGATHIAGISEDGISVVIDGEQRLIGWSAVSGITSAVSKRDDDMVFVAITIDAADGERCLLVAQDDPIWTELVELLHLCLPVAPLDAWAAGTAAFPGAYTLYRRPIVGR
;
A
#
# COMPACT_ATOMS: atom_id res chain seq x y z
N MET A 1 -23.13 -12.67 32.51
CA MET A 1 -22.63 -13.57 31.45
C MET A 1 -22.57 -12.72 30.20
N ALA A 2 -21.38 -12.56 29.61
CA ALA A 2 -21.07 -11.49 28.68
C ALA A 2 -21.72 -11.69 27.31
N GLU A 3 -22.68 -10.84 26.98
CA GLU A 3 -23.19 -10.61 25.63
C GLU A 3 -22.67 -9.24 25.19
N GLY A 4 -22.06 -9.20 24.00
CA GLY A 4 -21.33 -8.04 23.51
C GLY A 4 -20.07 -8.50 22.79
N LEU A 5 -20.27 -9.29 21.74
CA LEU A 5 -19.30 -9.38 20.66
C LEU A 5 -19.13 -7.94 20.18
N ARG A 6 -18.08 -7.27 20.65
CA ARG A 6 -17.64 -6.02 20.06
C ARG A 6 -17.28 -6.38 18.65
N ASP A 7 -18.13 -5.96 17.72
CA ASP A 7 -17.75 -5.71 16.35
C ASP A 7 -16.62 -4.67 16.46
N ASP A 8 -15.39 -5.15 16.68
CA ASP A 8 -14.13 -4.39 16.55
C ASP A 8 -13.88 -4.16 15.05
N ARG A 9 -14.94 -3.75 14.33
CA ARG A 9 -14.82 -3.17 13.02
C ARG A 9 -14.14 -1.85 13.29
N GLU A 10 -12.85 -1.81 12.96
CA GLU A 10 -12.00 -0.63 13.00
C GLU A 10 -12.69 0.50 12.22
N ASP A 11 -13.53 1.24 12.92
CA ASP A 11 -14.27 2.42 12.46
C ASP A 11 -13.23 3.55 12.34
N GLY A 12 -12.42 3.48 11.27
CA GLY A 12 -11.26 4.34 11.05
C GLY A 12 -10.09 3.70 10.27
N ALA A 13 -10.11 2.40 9.97
CA ALA A 13 -9.02 1.75 9.25
C ALA A 13 -8.93 2.25 7.80
N THR A 14 -7.84 2.97 7.52
CA THR A 14 -7.48 3.45 6.18
C THR A 14 -7.09 2.24 5.31
N HIS A 15 -7.91 1.89 4.33
CA HIS A 15 -7.67 0.73 3.45
C HIS A 15 -7.94 1.06 1.98
N ILE A 16 -7.42 0.22 1.09
CA ILE A 16 -7.64 0.36 -0.35
C ILE A 16 -8.94 -0.35 -0.72
N ALA A 17 -9.85 0.37 -1.37
CA ALA A 17 -11.12 -0.17 -1.88
C ALA A 17 -11.06 -0.47 -3.38
N GLY A 18 -10.11 0.10 -4.12
CA GLY A 18 -9.92 -0.15 -5.54
C GLY A 18 -8.71 0.60 -6.08
N ILE A 19 -8.27 0.24 -7.28
CA ILE A 19 -7.17 0.90 -7.97
C ILE A 19 -7.49 1.02 -9.46
N SER A 20 -6.95 2.05 -10.11
CA SER A 20 -7.23 2.36 -11.51
C SER A 20 -6.11 3.23 -12.09
N GLU A 21 -6.12 3.44 -13.40
CA GLU A 21 -5.18 4.34 -14.08
C GLU A 21 -5.25 5.78 -13.54
N ASP A 22 -6.42 6.22 -13.06
CA ASP A 22 -6.61 7.55 -12.48
C ASP A 22 -6.06 7.69 -11.05
N GLY A 23 -5.89 6.58 -10.32
CA GLY A 23 -5.37 6.58 -8.95
C GLY A 23 -5.88 5.44 -8.08
N ILE A 24 -5.70 5.62 -6.77
CA ILE A 24 -6.02 4.65 -5.73
C ILE A 24 -7.30 5.10 -5.02
N SER A 25 -8.34 4.28 -5.06
CA SER A 25 -9.54 4.47 -4.24
C SER A 25 -9.28 3.95 -2.83
N VAL A 26 -9.31 4.86 -1.86
CA VAL A 26 -9.07 4.56 -0.45
C VAL A 26 -10.31 4.89 0.37
N VAL A 27 -10.57 4.11 1.41
CA VAL A 27 -11.58 4.45 2.41
C VAL A 27 -10.83 4.97 3.63
N ILE A 28 -11.12 6.22 4.02
CA ILE A 28 -10.52 6.90 5.17
C ILE A 28 -11.68 7.40 6.02
N ASP A 29 -11.73 7.02 7.30
CA ASP A 29 -12.80 7.41 8.23
C ASP A 29 -14.21 7.10 7.69
N GLY A 30 -14.35 5.97 6.97
CA GLY A 30 -15.61 5.54 6.35
C GLY A 30 -15.99 6.25 5.05
N GLU A 31 -15.24 7.27 4.62
CA GLU A 31 -15.43 7.96 3.35
C GLU A 31 -14.51 7.40 2.27
N GLN A 32 -15.08 7.01 1.13
CA GLN A 32 -14.29 6.64 -0.05
C GLN A 32 -13.79 7.88 -0.77
N ARG A 33 -12.49 7.91 -1.07
CA ARG A 33 -11.80 9.01 -1.76
C ARG A 33 -10.89 8.45 -2.84
N LEU A 34 -10.85 9.12 -3.99
CA LEU A 34 -9.88 8.81 -5.05
C LEU A 34 -8.62 9.66 -4.84
N ILE A 35 -7.48 8.99 -4.70
CA ILE A 35 -6.17 9.61 -4.51
C ILE A 35 -5.38 9.42 -5.80
N GLY A 36 -5.07 10.52 -6.48
CA GLY A 36 -4.26 10.48 -7.70
C GLY A 36 -2.83 10.03 -7.42
N TRP A 37 -2.19 9.42 -8.42
CA TRP A 37 -0.82 8.90 -8.33
C TRP A 37 0.22 9.94 -7.88
N SER A 38 -0.03 11.22 -8.15
CA SER A 38 0.83 12.33 -7.72
C SER A 38 0.90 12.50 -6.19
N ALA A 39 -0.11 12.04 -5.45
CA ALA A 39 -0.15 12.06 -4.00
C ALA A 39 0.59 10.87 -3.36
N VAL A 40 1.02 9.87 -4.13
CA VAL A 40 1.85 8.78 -3.63
C VAL A 40 3.25 9.31 -3.34
N SER A 41 3.63 9.33 -2.06
CA SER A 41 4.93 9.81 -1.59
C SER A 41 5.98 8.70 -1.53
N GLY A 42 5.56 7.43 -1.40
CA GLY A 42 6.48 6.30 -1.38
C GLY A 42 5.80 4.95 -1.52
N ILE A 43 6.57 3.95 -1.97
CA ILE A 43 6.15 2.54 -2.03
C ILE A 43 7.30 1.70 -1.49
N THR A 44 6.96 0.81 -0.57
CA THR A 44 7.91 -0.11 0.06
C THR A 44 7.36 -1.52 0.01
N SER A 45 8.19 -2.47 -0.40
CA SER A 45 7.89 -3.89 -0.28
C SER A 45 8.53 -4.47 0.98
N ALA A 46 7.89 -5.41 1.62
CA ALA A 46 8.43 -6.15 2.76
C ALA A 46 8.07 -7.63 2.63
N VAL A 47 8.88 -8.50 3.23
CA VAL A 47 8.59 -9.94 3.33
C VAL A 47 8.48 -10.32 4.79
N SER A 48 7.36 -10.92 5.17
CA SER A 48 7.13 -11.41 6.53
C SER A 48 7.52 -12.87 6.65
N LYS A 49 8.66 -13.13 7.29
CA LYS A 49 9.09 -14.51 7.61
C LYS A 49 8.14 -15.24 8.58
N ARG A 50 7.30 -14.50 9.31
CA ARG A 50 6.31 -15.09 10.23
C ARG A 50 5.09 -15.62 9.49
N ASP A 51 4.88 -15.15 8.26
CA ASP A 51 3.67 -15.39 7.48
C ASP A 51 4.05 -16.11 6.17
N ASP A 52 4.81 -17.20 6.28
CA ASP A 52 5.28 -18.03 5.16
C ASP A 52 6.00 -17.26 4.03
N ASP A 53 6.82 -16.28 4.43
CA ASP A 53 7.51 -15.37 3.50
C ASP A 53 6.55 -14.56 2.60
N MET A 54 5.32 -14.29 3.07
CA MET A 54 4.35 -13.45 2.38
C MET A 54 4.90 -12.04 2.15
N VAL A 55 4.67 -11.56 0.92
CA VAL A 55 5.04 -10.22 0.49
C VAL A 55 3.95 -9.23 0.87
N PHE A 56 4.36 -8.06 1.35
CA PHE A 56 3.51 -6.92 1.64
C PHE A 56 3.99 -5.71 0.84
N VAL A 57 3.04 -4.89 0.40
CA VAL A 57 3.29 -3.58 -0.19
C VAL A 57 2.69 -2.52 0.71
N ALA A 58 3.54 -1.61 1.16
CA ALA A 58 3.16 -0.40 1.87
C ALA A 58 3.20 0.78 0.90
N ILE A 59 2.07 1.47 0.73
CA ILE A 59 1.93 2.66 -0.10
C ILE A 59 1.72 3.87 0.81
N THR A 60 2.67 4.79 0.79
CA THR A 60 2.57 6.05 1.52
C THR A 60 1.95 7.10 0.62
N ILE A 61 0.89 7.76 1.11
CA ILE A 61 0.18 8.85 0.43
C ILE A 61 0.18 10.11 1.28
N ASP A 62 0.25 11.28 0.65
CA ASP A 62 -0.05 12.54 1.33
C ASP A 62 -1.57 12.73 1.41
N ALA A 63 -2.12 12.69 2.62
CA ALA A 63 -3.49 13.11 2.88
C ALA A 63 -3.51 14.53 3.47
N ALA A 64 -4.70 15.13 3.53
CA ALA A 64 -4.89 16.49 4.05
C ALA A 64 -4.41 16.67 5.50
N ASP A 65 -4.47 15.59 6.30
CA ASP A 65 -4.08 15.58 7.72
C ASP A 65 -2.66 15.03 7.95
N GLY A 66 -1.91 14.76 6.88
CA GLY A 66 -0.54 14.22 6.94
C GLY A 66 -0.37 12.94 6.11
N GLU A 67 0.82 12.34 6.22
CA GLU A 67 1.12 11.09 5.50
C GLU A 67 0.32 9.91 6.09
N ARG A 68 -0.25 9.10 5.20
CA ARG A 68 -0.95 7.85 5.54
C ARG A 68 -0.28 6.69 4.83
N CYS A 69 -0.23 5.54 5.49
CA CYS A 69 0.34 4.32 4.94
C CYS A 69 -0.77 3.29 4.76
N LEU A 70 -0.88 2.75 3.55
CA LEU A 70 -1.81 1.70 3.16
C LEU A 70 -1.03 0.41 2.99
N LEU A 71 -1.42 -0.64 3.69
CA LEU A 71 -0.79 -1.95 3.60
C LEU A 71 -1.65 -2.89 2.76
N VAL A 72 -1.03 -3.58 1.82
CA VAL A 72 -1.66 -4.63 1.00
C VAL A 72 -0.79 -5.87 1.07
N ALA A 73 -1.40 -7.01 1.41
CA ALA A 73 -0.75 -8.31 1.46
C ALA A 73 -0.86 -9.03 0.10
N GLN A 74 0.03 -9.98 -0.14
CA GLN A 74 0.04 -10.75 -1.39
C GLN A 74 -1.26 -11.52 -1.68
N ASP A 75 -1.97 -11.95 -0.64
CA ASP A 75 -3.22 -12.70 -0.75
C ASP A 75 -4.45 -11.79 -0.94
N ASP A 76 -4.30 -10.46 -0.79
CA ASP A 76 -5.42 -9.55 -0.99
C ASP A 76 -5.93 -9.61 -2.44
N PRO A 77 -7.26 -9.55 -2.66
CA PRO A 77 -7.84 -9.67 -4.00
C PRO A 77 -7.42 -8.54 -4.96
N ILE A 78 -7.00 -7.39 -4.41
CA ILE A 78 -6.51 -6.23 -5.18
C ILE A 78 -5.04 -6.39 -5.60
N TRP A 79 -4.32 -7.39 -5.10
CA TRP A 79 -2.87 -7.52 -5.25
C TRP A 79 -2.41 -7.48 -6.70
N THR A 80 -3.01 -8.31 -7.56
CA THR A 80 -2.60 -8.42 -8.98
C THR A 80 -2.77 -7.08 -9.70
N GLU A 81 -3.93 -6.46 -9.56
CA GLU A 81 -4.22 -5.17 -10.20
C GLU A 81 -3.31 -4.06 -9.66
N LEU A 82 -3.03 -4.08 -8.36
CA LEU A 82 -2.11 -3.16 -7.71
C LEU A 82 -0.71 -3.24 -8.32
N VAL A 83 -0.08 -4.42 -8.33
CA VAL A 83 1.31 -4.54 -8.79
C VAL A 83 1.47 -4.20 -10.27
N GLU A 84 0.47 -4.51 -11.10
CA GLU A 84 0.45 -4.15 -12.52
C GLU A 84 0.38 -2.63 -12.71
N LEU A 85 -0.54 -1.96 -12.01
CA LEU A 85 -0.71 -0.51 -12.14
C LEU A 85 0.43 0.29 -11.49
N LEU A 86 1.05 -0.20 -10.41
CA LEU A 86 2.19 0.49 -9.79
C LEU A 86 3.34 0.68 -10.77
N HIS A 87 3.64 -0.35 -11.58
CA HIS A 87 4.71 -0.28 -12.59
C HIS A 87 4.36 0.65 -13.77
N LEU A 88 3.07 0.76 -14.11
CA LEU A 88 2.59 1.58 -15.22
C LEU A 88 2.48 3.07 -14.84
N CYS A 89 1.99 3.35 -13.63
CA CYS A 89 1.65 4.70 -13.20
C CYS A 89 2.78 5.39 -12.42
N LEU A 90 3.71 4.63 -11.86
CA LEU A 90 4.85 5.13 -11.10
C LEU A 90 6.15 4.48 -11.58
N PRO A 91 7.32 5.12 -11.37
CA PRO A 91 8.62 4.55 -11.75
C PRO A 91 9.06 3.46 -10.76
N VAL A 92 8.22 2.44 -10.62
CA VAL A 92 8.41 1.25 -9.80
C VAL A 92 8.85 0.12 -10.73
N ALA A 93 9.80 -0.72 -10.31
CA ALA A 93 10.18 -1.90 -11.07
C ALA A 93 9.00 -2.89 -11.19
N PRO A 94 8.95 -3.79 -12.17
CA PRO A 94 7.93 -4.85 -12.20
C PRO A 94 8.12 -5.86 -11.07
N LEU A 95 7.05 -6.59 -10.69
CA LEU A 95 7.04 -7.52 -9.56
C LEU A 95 8.18 -8.56 -9.62
N ASP A 96 8.48 -9.13 -10.78
CA ASP A 96 9.57 -10.11 -10.95
C ASP A 96 10.95 -9.57 -10.55
N ALA A 97 11.15 -8.25 -10.63
CA ALA A 97 12.40 -7.61 -10.21
C ALA A 97 12.45 -7.32 -8.70
N TRP A 98 11.31 -7.38 -8.00
CA TRP A 98 11.26 -7.10 -6.56
C TRP A 98 11.91 -8.21 -5.75
N ALA A 99 11.68 -9.48 -6.12
CA ALA A 99 12.18 -10.64 -5.38
C ALA A 99 13.71 -10.58 -5.15
N ALA A 100 14.48 -10.15 -6.16
CA ALA A 100 15.92 -9.95 -6.03
C ALA A 100 16.28 -8.80 -5.06
N GLY A 101 15.52 -7.71 -5.10
CA GLY A 101 15.67 -6.57 -4.19
C GLY A 101 15.31 -6.93 -2.76
N THR A 102 14.16 -7.57 -2.54
CA THR A 102 13.69 -7.94 -1.20
C THR A 102 14.54 -9.04 -0.57
N ALA A 103 15.09 -9.97 -1.37
CA ALA A 103 16.06 -10.95 -0.88
C ALA A 103 17.40 -10.29 -0.45
N ALA A 104 17.80 -9.19 -1.10
CA ALA A 104 19.02 -8.47 -0.78
C ALA A 104 18.91 -7.60 0.48
N PHE A 105 17.69 -7.20 0.87
CA PHE A 105 17.44 -6.32 2.02
C PHE A 105 16.46 -6.98 3.01
N PRO A 106 16.97 -7.66 4.07
CA PRO A 106 16.11 -8.28 5.07
C PRO A 106 15.30 -7.19 5.80
N GLY A 107 13.99 -7.20 5.60
CA GLY A 107 13.04 -6.29 6.23
C GLY A 107 12.14 -5.59 5.21
N ALA A 108 12.59 -4.45 4.70
CA ALA A 108 11.79 -3.60 3.81
C ALA A 108 12.67 -2.99 2.71
N TYR A 109 12.21 -3.08 1.47
CA TYR A 109 12.87 -2.57 0.27
C TYR A 109 12.02 -1.48 -0.37
N THR A 110 12.55 -0.26 -0.40
CA THR A 110 11.88 0.89 -1.02
C THR A 110 11.88 0.76 -2.54
N LEU A 111 10.69 0.62 -3.11
CA LEU A 111 10.46 0.50 -4.54
C LEU A 111 10.35 1.86 -5.22
N TYR A 112 9.78 2.83 -4.50
CA TYR A 112 9.61 4.20 -5.00
C TYR A 112 9.63 5.17 -3.84
N ARG A 113 10.20 6.35 -4.09
CA ARG A 113 10.07 7.51 -3.22
C ARG A 113 9.93 8.73 -4.10
N ARG A 114 8.89 9.52 -3.88
CA ARG A 114 8.71 10.76 -4.63
C ARG A 114 9.88 11.70 -4.33
N PRO A 115 10.52 12.29 -5.36
CA PRO A 115 11.60 13.25 -5.14
C PRO A 115 11.11 14.42 -4.29
N ILE A 116 11.83 14.72 -3.21
CA ILE A 116 11.61 15.94 -2.45
C ILE A 116 12.19 17.06 -3.31
N VAL A 117 11.34 17.78 -4.05
CA VAL A 117 11.79 18.97 -4.77
C VAL A 117 12.09 20.01 -3.71
N GLY A 118 13.38 20.19 -3.40
CA GLY A 118 13.86 21.21 -2.48
C GLY A 118 13.31 22.57 -2.91
N ARG A 119 12.60 23.22 -2.00
CA ARG A 119 12.12 24.59 -2.18
C ARG A 119 13.12 25.56 -1.58
#